data_AF-A0AB34I1M4-F1
#
_entry.id   AF-A0AB34I1M4-F1
#
_cell.length_a   1.000
_cell.length_b   1.000
_cell.length_c   1.000
_cell.angle_alpha   90.00
_cell.angle_beta   90.00
_cell.angle_gamma   90.00
#
_symmetry.space_group_name_H-M   'P 1'
#
loop_
_entity.id
_entity.type
_entity.pdbx_description
1 polymer ?
#
loop_
_entity_poly.entity_id
_entity_poly.type
_entity_poly.pdbx_seq_one_letter_code
_entity_poly.pdbx_strand_id
1 'polypeptide(L)'
;MFAAATRGTRIAGCFTSGTFTHQIQAAFWELLLQVVTDLRADHQPLTGASYANLPTTALCNTDSPLQFVDIAIPGSNRGAPSVGLRWWVLTQEVLHTHLHYHLQSNIRGRSHHVSSSTETLETLKRKSEPLLKRL
;
A
#
# COMPACT_ATOMS: atom_id res chain seq x y z
N MET A 1 -11.40 -9.46 4.97
CA MET A 1 -11.32 -8.10 5.57
C MET A 1 -10.16 -7.30 4.98
N PHE A 2 -8.91 -7.80 5.05
CA PHE A 2 -7.72 -7.11 4.52
C PHE A 2 -7.87 -6.62 3.07
N ALA A 3 -8.15 -7.52 2.11
CA ALA A 3 -8.27 -7.17 0.70
C ALA A 3 -9.32 -6.06 0.42
N ALA A 4 -10.47 -6.11 1.11
CA ALA A 4 -11.50 -5.08 0.96
C ALA A 4 -11.04 -3.71 1.50
N ALA A 5 -10.32 -3.71 2.64
CA ALA A 5 -9.82 -2.49 3.25
C ALA A 5 -8.65 -1.85 2.49
N THR A 6 -7.78 -2.67 1.88
CA THR A 6 -6.64 -2.18 1.08
C THR A 6 -6.96 -2.02 -0.41
N ARG A 7 -8.22 -2.24 -0.81
CA ARG A 7 -8.66 -2.23 -2.23
C ARG A 7 -7.90 -3.25 -3.10
N GLY A 8 -7.46 -4.35 -2.49
CA GLY A 8 -6.82 -5.47 -3.15
C GLY A 8 -7.81 -6.54 -3.61
N THR A 9 -7.40 -7.33 -4.59
CA THR A 9 -8.14 -8.51 -5.03
C THR A 9 -7.75 -9.71 -4.18
N ARG A 10 -8.74 -10.45 -3.66
CA ARG A 10 -8.48 -11.73 -2.98
C ARG A 10 -8.66 -12.89 -3.96
N ILE A 11 -7.73 -13.85 -3.92
CA ILE A 11 -7.91 -15.17 -4.52
C ILE A 11 -8.25 -16.11 -3.38
N ALA A 12 -9.33 -16.88 -3.51
CA ALA A 12 -9.74 -17.86 -2.52
C ALA A 12 -9.93 -19.23 -3.17
N GLY A 13 -9.51 -20.27 -2.48
CA GLY A 13 -9.47 -21.63 -3.02
C GLY A 13 -8.18 -21.89 -3.78
N CYS A 14 -8.21 -22.86 -4.68
CA CYS A 14 -7.04 -23.29 -5.45
C CYS A 14 -6.55 -22.19 -6.40
N PHE A 15 -5.22 -22.03 -6.49
CA PHE A 15 -4.61 -21.13 -7.44
C PHE A 15 -4.61 -21.72 -8.86
N THR A 16 -5.15 -20.99 -9.82
CA THR A 16 -5.11 -21.42 -11.22
C THR A 16 -3.73 -21.13 -11.80
N SER A 17 -3.06 -22.16 -12.32
CA SER A 17 -1.78 -21.98 -12.99
C SER A 17 -1.91 -21.02 -14.18
N GLY A 18 -0.87 -20.24 -14.45
CA GLY A 18 -0.87 -19.24 -15.52
C GLY A 18 -1.54 -17.90 -15.17
N THR A 19 -2.10 -17.73 -13.98
CA THR A 19 -2.76 -16.46 -13.57
C THR A 19 -1.85 -15.23 -13.66
N PHE A 20 -0.53 -15.37 -13.46
CA PHE A 20 0.41 -14.24 -13.58
C PHE A 20 1.16 -14.17 -14.91
N THR A 21 1.18 -15.25 -15.70
CA THR A 21 2.05 -15.37 -16.87
C THR A 21 1.29 -15.50 -18.19
N HIS A 22 0.05 -15.98 -18.17
CA HIS A 22 -0.73 -16.28 -19.37
C HIS A 22 -1.84 -15.25 -19.57
N GLN A 23 -1.56 -14.23 -20.37
CA GLN A 23 -2.45 -13.08 -20.62
C GLN A 23 -3.81 -13.45 -21.25
N ILE A 24 -3.90 -14.57 -21.97
CA ILE A 24 -5.13 -15.02 -22.62
C ILE A 24 -6.11 -15.64 -21.61
N GLN A 25 -5.64 -16.01 -20.42
CA GLN A 25 -6.48 -16.66 -19.42
C GLN A 25 -7.51 -15.67 -18.84
N ALA A 26 -8.75 -16.11 -18.69
CA ALA A 26 -9.80 -15.29 -18.07
C ALA A 26 -9.48 -14.87 -16.62
N ALA A 27 -8.65 -15.66 -15.93
CA ALA A 27 -8.18 -15.39 -14.58
C ALA A 27 -6.78 -14.72 -14.54
N PHE A 28 -6.37 -14.07 -15.63
CA PHE A 28 -5.12 -13.32 -15.69
C PHE A 28 -5.20 -12.06 -14.83
N TRP A 29 -4.16 -11.83 -14.04
CA TRP A 29 -4.01 -10.61 -13.23
C TRP A 29 -2.58 -10.09 -13.33
N GLU A 30 -2.45 -8.83 -13.74
CA GLU A 30 -1.21 -8.08 -13.61
C GLU A 30 -1.17 -7.39 -12.25
N LEU A 31 -0.36 -7.93 -11.34
CA LEU A 31 -0.23 -7.43 -9.97
C LEU A 31 1.06 -6.61 -9.83
N LEU A 32 1.09 -5.72 -8.84
CA LEU A 32 2.32 -5.00 -8.46
C LEU A 32 3.02 -5.61 -7.24
N LEU A 33 2.26 -6.33 -6.40
CA LEU A 33 2.72 -6.98 -5.17
C LEU A 33 1.70 -8.06 -4.81
N GLN A 34 2.18 -9.17 -4.26
CA GLN A 34 1.30 -10.16 -3.63
C GLN A 34 1.62 -10.33 -2.13
N VAL A 35 0.58 -10.71 -1.38
CA VAL A 35 0.72 -11.05 0.04
C VAL A 35 0.11 -12.43 0.28
N VAL A 36 0.89 -13.33 0.89
CA VAL A 36 0.60 -14.76 1.03
C VAL A 36 0.46 -15.15 2.50
N THR A 37 -0.44 -16.09 2.82
CA THR A 37 -0.72 -16.51 4.21
C THR A 37 0.11 -17.72 4.64
N ASP A 38 0.32 -18.69 3.75
CA ASP A 38 1.12 -19.89 4.07
C ASP A 38 1.97 -20.29 2.86
N LEU A 39 3.30 -20.25 3.02
CA LEU A 39 4.25 -20.53 1.94
C LEU A 39 4.25 -21.97 1.44
N ARG A 40 3.76 -22.93 2.24
CA ARG A 40 3.68 -24.35 1.87
C ARG A 40 2.41 -24.63 1.09
N ALA A 41 1.27 -24.11 1.56
CA ALA A 41 0.00 -24.24 0.87
C ALA A 41 -0.01 -23.44 -0.45
N ASP A 42 0.56 -22.23 -0.43
CA ASP A 42 0.52 -21.27 -1.53
C ASP A 42 1.80 -21.30 -2.40
N HIS A 43 2.47 -22.46 -2.53
CA HIS A 43 3.70 -22.58 -3.32
C HIS A 43 3.49 -22.31 -4.83
N GLN A 44 2.30 -22.58 -5.36
CA GLN A 44 1.97 -22.33 -6.77
C GLN A 44 1.97 -20.82 -7.12
N PRO A 45 1.22 -19.96 -6.39
CA PRO A 45 1.29 -18.51 -6.63
C PRO A 45 2.67 -17.93 -6.35
N LEU A 46 3.39 -18.46 -5.35
CA LEU A 46 4.78 -18.05 -5.08
C LEU A 46 5.70 -18.28 -6.28
N THR A 47 5.63 -19.47 -6.88
CA THR A 47 6.42 -19.80 -8.07
C THR A 47 5.98 -18.97 -9.27
N GLY A 48 4.67 -18.83 -9.50
CA GLY A 48 4.11 -18.01 -10.57
C GLY A 48 4.56 -16.55 -10.50
N ALA A 49 4.61 -15.98 -9.30
CA ALA A 49 5.02 -14.61 -9.06
C ALA A 49 6.51 -14.39 -9.35
N SER A 50 7.36 -15.38 -9.04
CA SER A 50 8.78 -15.31 -9.36
C SER A 50 9.04 -15.18 -10.87
N TYR A 51 8.25 -15.86 -11.72
CA TYR A 51 8.35 -15.73 -13.17
C TYR A 51 7.92 -14.35 -13.68
N ALA A 52 7.01 -13.68 -12.97
CA ALA A 52 6.50 -12.36 -13.32
C ALA A 52 7.24 -11.20 -12.62
N ASN A 53 8.33 -11.49 -11.89
CA ASN A 53 9.09 -10.52 -11.10
C ASN A 53 8.22 -9.74 -10.10
N LEU A 54 7.23 -10.41 -9.51
CA LEU A 54 6.32 -9.78 -8.56
C LEU A 54 6.91 -9.84 -7.14
N PRO A 55 6.99 -8.70 -6.43
CA PRO A 55 7.40 -8.73 -5.04
C PRO A 55 6.38 -9.52 -4.20
N THR A 56 6.88 -10.27 -3.23
CA THR A 56 6.11 -11.19 -2.40
C THR A 56 6.38 -10.96 -0.92
N THR A 57 5.31 -10.62 -0.19
CA THR A 57 5.32 -10.58 1.28
C THR A 57 4.55 -11.78 1.83
N ALA A 58 5.04 -12.45 2.87
CA ALA A 58 4.39 -13.65 3.38
C ALA A 58 4.39 -13.76 4.90
N LEU A 59 3.32 -14.34 5.45
CA LEU A 59 3.29 -14.79 6.84
C LEU A 59 4.01 -16.16 6.95
N CYS A 60 4.97 -16.25 7.86
CA CYS A 60 5.91 -17.38 7.90
C CYS A 60 5.99 -18.01 9.29
N ASN A 61 6.02 -19.34 9.35
CA ASN A 61 6.44 -20.08 10.53
C ASN A 61 7.96 -20.32 10.51
N THR A 62 8.49 -20.88 11.61
CA THR A 62 9.88 -21.32 11.71
C THR A 62 10.26 -22.39 10.67
N ASP A 63 9.31 -23.21 10.23
CA ASP A 63 9.51 -24.33 9.30
C ASP A 63 9.05 -24.02 7.85
N SER A 64 8.66 -22.77 7.57
CA SER A 64 8.20 -22.36 6.24
C SER A 64 9.38 -22.13 5.28
N PRO A 65 9.31 -22.61 4.02
CA PRO A 65 10.35 -22.35 3.02
C PRO A 65 10.29 -20.89 2.55
N LEU A 66 11.35 -20.12 2.76
CA LEU A 66 11.41 -18.68 2.43
C LEU A 66 11.91 -18.39 1.00
N GLN A 67 11.84 -19.37 0.09
CA GLN A 67 12.29 -19.18 -1.30
C GLN A 67 11.31 -18.25 -2.03
N PHE A 68 11.82 -17.30 -2.82
CA PHE A 68 11.02 -16.33 -3.58
C PHE A 68 10.16 -15.39 -2.71
N VAL A 69 10.53 -15.19 -1.45
CA VAL A 69 9.89 -14.25 -0.53
C VAL A 69 10.82 -13.07 -0.30
N ASP A 70 10.34 -11.86 -0.53
CA ASP A 70 11.11 -10.64 -0.28
C ASP A 70 11.01 -10.20 1.17
N ILE A 71 9.79 -10.26 1.74
CA ILE A 71 9.51 -9.83 3.11
C ILE A 71 8.76 -10.94 3.86
N ALA A 72 9.41 -11.49 4.88
CA ALA A 72 8.85 -12.51 5.76
C ALA A 72 8.36 -11.90 7.07
N ILE A 73 7.08 -12.10 7.39
CA ILE A 73 6.48 -11.70 8.66
C ILE A 73 6.35 -12.95 9.53
N PRO A 74 7.18 -13.12 10.57
CA PRO A 74 7.17 -14.31 11.40
C PRO A 74 5.90 -14.38 12.27
N GLY A 75 5.35 -15.59 12.42
CA GLY A 75 4.26 -15.88 13.33
C GLY A 75 3.52 -17.16 12.99
N SER A 76 2.86 -17.77 13.99
CA SER A 76 2.14 -19.03 13.82
C SER A 76 0.99 -18.91 12.80
N ASN A 77 0.99 -19.75 11.78
CA ASN A 77 -0.09 -19.90 10.81
C ASN A 77 -1.10 -21.01 11.17
N ARG A 78 -0.84 -21.77 12.25
CA ARG A 78 -1.67 -22.92 12.67
C ARG A 78 -3.04 -22.52 13.23
N GLY A 79 -3.16 -21.30 13.76
CA GLY A 79 -4.38 -20.82 14.39
C GLY A 79 -4.99 -19.65 13.64
N ALA A 80 -6.28 -19.76 13.30
CA ALA A 80 -7.05 -18.67 12.70
C ALA A 80 -6.98 -17.34 13.50
N PRO A 81 -6.96 -17.32 14.85
CA PRO A 81 -6.82 -16.08 15.60
C PRO A 81 -5.48 -15.38 15.37
N SER A 82 -4.38 -16.12 15.25
CA SER A 82 -3.04 -15.56 15.06
C SER A 82 -2.89 -14.94 13.66
N VAL A 83 -3.37 -15.65 12.64
CA VAL A 83 -3.40 -15.16 11.26
C VAL A 83 -4.32 -13.94 11.13
N GLY A 84 -5.52 -14.02 11.72
CA GLY A 84 -6.49 -12.93 11.75
C GLY A 84 -5.95 -11.67 12.40
N LEU A 85 -5.24 -11.80 13.53
CA LEU A 85 -4.62 -10.67 14.21
C LEU A 85 -3.54 -10.00 13.36
N ARG A 86 -2.67 -10.78 12.70
CA ARG A 86 -1.65 -10.19 11.80
C ARG A 86 -2.28 -9.45 10.64
N TRP A 87 -3.28 -10.04 9.98
CA TRP A 87 -4.03 -9.35 8.93
C TRP A 87 -4.75 -8.10 9.43
N TRP A 88 -5.28 -8.13 10.65
CA TRP A 88 -5.93 -6.98 11.27
C TRP A 88 -4.93 -5.85 11.52
N VAL A 89 -3.80 -6.10 12.18
CA VAL A 89 -2.76 -5.09 12.43
C VAL A 89 -2.23 -4.52 11.11
N LEU A 90 -1.91 -5.36 10.12
CA LEU A 90 -1.46 -4.90 8.81
C LEU A 90 -2.51 -3.99 8.14
N THR A 91 -3.79 -4.32 8.26
CA THR A 91 -4.86 -3.46 7.73
C THR A 91 -4.85 -2.10 8.41
N GLN A 92 -4.73 -2.05 9.74
CA GLN A 92 -4.72 -0.81 10.50
C GLN A 92 -3.51 0.07 10.13
N GLU A 93 -2.32 -0.51 10.04
CA GLU A 93 -1.11 0.22 9.69
C GLU A 93 -1.17 0.79 8.26
N VAL A 94 -1.70 0.04 7.30
CA VAL A 94 -1.89 0.52 5.93
C VAL A 94 -2.90 1.68 5.89
N LEU A 95 -4.02 1.56 6.60
CA LEU A 95 -5.04 2.61 6.63
C LEU A 95 -4.53 3.87 7.33
N HIS A 96 -3.82 3.70 8.45
CA HIS A 96 -3.21 4.79 9.19
C HIS A 96 -2.16 5.52 8.33
N THR A 97 -1.29 4.77 7.65
CA THR A 97 -0.29 5.31 6.73
C THR A 97 -0.95 6.07 5.58
N HIS A 98 -1.97 5.49 4.95
CA HIS A 98 -2.72 6.14 3.87
C HIS A 98 -3.38 7.45 4.34
N LEU A 99 -4.02 7.43 5.51
CA LEU A 99 -4.64 8.62 6.09
C LEU A 99 -3.59 9.70 6.42
N HIS A 100 -2.45 9.30 6.98
CA HIS A 100 -1.35 10.22 7.31
C HIS A 100 -0.83 10.93 6.06
N TYR A 101 -0.57 10.20 4.98
CA TYR A 101 -0.16 10.78 3.69
C TYR A 101 -1.21 11.75 3.14
N HIS A 102 -2.50 11.41 3.26
CA HIS A 102 -3.59 12.28 2.81
C HIS A 102 -3.68 13.58 3.63
N LEU A 103 -3.50 13.51 4.96
CA LEU A 103 -3.48 14.70 5.80
C LEU A 103 -2.29 15.61 5.50
N GLN A 104 -1.09 15.04 5.32
CA GLN A 104 0.10 15.81 4.96
C GLN A 104 -0.05 16.50 3.60
N SER A 105 -0.62 15.83 2.60
CA SER A 105 -0.83 16.44 1.29
C SER A 105 -1.85 17.58 1.34
N ASN A 106 -2.92 17.44 2.13
CA ASN A 106 -3.91 18.50 2.33
C ASN A 106 -3.33 19.71 3.10
N ILE A 107 -2.56 19.47 4.16
CA ILE A 107 -1.87 20.53 4.91
C ILE A 107 -0.87 21.26 4.02
N ARG A 108 -0.06 20.53 3.24
CA ARG A 108 0.90 21.12 2.29
C ARG A 108 0.18 21.95 1.22
N GLY A 109 -0.89 21.41 0.62
CA GLY A 109 -1.68 22.12 -0.39
C GLY A 109 -2.31 23.41 0.16
N ARG A 110 -2.87 23.38 1.38
CA ARG A 110 -3.39 24.59 2.05
C ARG A 110 -2.29 25.59 2.39
N SER A 111 -1.12 25.13 2.84
CA SER A 111 0.01 26.01 3.15
C SER A 111 0.51 26.77 1.90
N HIS A 112 0.60 26.12 0.74
CA HIS A 112 0.94 26.80 -0.52
C HIS A 112 -0.10 27.86 -0.90
N HIS A 113 -1.40 27.57 -0.72
CA HIS A 113 -2.46 28.53 -1.04
C HIS A 113 -2.47 29.74 -0.08
N VAL A 114 -2.20 29.50 1.21
CA VAL A 114 -2.05 30.57 2.21
C VAL A 114 -0.82 31.42 1.92
N SER A 115 0.34 30.82 1.58
CA SER A 115 1.57 31.55 1.25
C SER A 115 1.37 32.50 0.08
N SER A 116 0.72 32.03 -0.99
CA SER A 116 0.42 32.85 -2.17
C SER A 116 -0.55 34.02 -1.85
N SER A 117 -1.55 33.78 -1.00
CA SER A 117 -2.47 34.82 -0.54
C SER A 117 -1.80 35.85 0.37
N THR A 118 -0.87 35.41 1.23
CA THR A 118 -0.11 36.33 2.09
C THR A 118 0.91 37.15 1.29
N GLU A 119 1.58 36.55 0.31
CA GLU A 119 2.54 37.26 -0.55
C GLU A 119 1.87 38.35 -1.40
N THR A 120 0.67 38.09 -1.92
CA THR A 120 -0.11 39.08 -2.68
C THR A 120 -0.58 40.23 -1.79
N LEU A 121 -1.03 39.96 -0.56
CA LEU A 121 -1.41 40.98 0.43
C LEU A 121 -0.22 41.86 0.86
N GLU A 122 0.94 41.25 1.11
CA GLU A 122 2.16 41.97 1.48
C GLU A 122 2.68 42.84 0.32
N THR A 123 2.55 42.36 -0.93
CA THR A 123 2.89 43.14 -2.14
C THR A 123 1.96 44.34 -2.31
N LEU A 124 0.66 44.18 -2.06
CA LEU A 124 -0.31 45.27 -2.11
C LEU A 124 -0.08 46.31 -1.01
N LYS A 125 0.22 45.88 0.22
CA LYS A 125 0.61 46.78 1.31
C LYS A 125 1.87 47.58 0.98
N ARG A 126 2.92 46.95 0.43
CA ARG A 126 4.13 47.66 -0.01
C ARG A 126 3.86 48.72 -1.07
N LYS A 127 2.87 48.49 -1.95
CA LYS A 127 2.55 49.41 -3.05
C LYS A 127 1.74 50.63 -2.59
N SER A 128 0.97 50.51 -1.49
CA SER A 128 0.16 51.61 -0.96
C SER A 128 0.90 52.54 0.00
N GLU A 129 1.90 52.05 0.75
CA GLU A 129 2.70 52.88 1.69
C GLU A 129 3.38 54.13 1.09
N PRO A 130 4.00 54.10 -0.12
CA PRO A 130 4.62 55.30 -0.69
C PRO A 130 3.61 56.34 -1.20
N LEU A 131 2.35 55.96 -1.43
CA LEU A 131 1.28 56.89 -1.81
C LEU A 131 0.78 57.69 -0.60
N LEU A 132 0.75 57.07 0.58
CA LEU A 132 0.36 57.72 1.84
C LEU A 132 1.40 58.72 2.36
N LYS A 133 2.68 58.59 1.97
CA LYS A 133 3.77 59.51 2.35
C LYS A 133 3.91 60.74 1.41
N ARG A 134 3.04 60.87 0.41
CA ARG A 134 3.00 61.99 -0.54
C ARG A 134 1.84 62.97 -0.30
N LEU A 135 1.07 62.75 0.76
CA LEU A 135 0.10 63.70 1.32
C LEU A 135 0.71 64.31 2.58
#